data_AF-A0A1G0JWH6-F1
#
_entry.id   AF-A0A1G0JWH6-F1
#
_cell.length_a   1.000
_cell.length_b   1.000
_cell.length_c   1.000
_cell.angle_alpha   90.00
_cell.angle_beta   90.00
_cell.angle_gamma   90.00
#
_symmetry.space_group_name_H-M   'P 1'
#
loop_
_entity.id
_entity.type
_entity.pdbx_description
1 polymer ?
#
loop_
_entity_poly.entity_id
_entity_poly.type
_entity_poly.pdbx_seq_one_letter_code
_entity_poly.pdbx_strand_id
1 'polypeptide(L)'
;MAQVLAIAGAFTALPERPRRSVLIAFVGAEEQGLLGSAYYAEHPSFAPGRIAANINYDSGNIWGRTSDLSMLGYGKSTLDQVVIEVAAAQGRTVKPDQLPDRGYFYRSDQFNFARIGVPAMYLKTGSEFIGRPPGWGVEQILFHEEHYYHQPGDEIRDDWDFAGMVEDARLGFEVGLRVANAGEMPVWYPGDEFEAARRQELEEVSKAEEDPSGKYASWREEVRAAESAFAAMARAQGVKEAFLAFAAEDAVLNRNNRLIQGRQAIKEYFENQTLKDVVLEWSPEFIDVAAEGDIAYTYGNYQFSARDADGKLLEDKGIFHTVWKRQADGSWKFVWD
;
A
#
# COMPACT_ATOMS: atom_id res chain seq x y z
N MET A 1 -5.86 14.74 -12.32
CA MET A 1 -4.42 14.34 -12.24
C MET A 1 -3.55 15.31 -11.41
N ALA A 2 -3.48 16.61 -11.75
CA ALA A 2 -2.55 17.54 -11.09
C ALA A 2 -2.73 17.64 -9.56
N GLN A 3 -3.97 17.69 -9.05
CA GLN A 3 -4.25 17.68 -7.61
C GLN A 3 -3.67 16.45 -6.92
N VAL A 4 -3.89 15.27 -7.50
CA VAL A 4 -3.40 13.99 -6.96
C VAL A 4 -1.87 13.94 -6.92
N LEU A 5 -1.18 14.48 -7.94
CA LEU A 5 0.27 14.60 -7.92
C LEU A 5 0.78 15.54 -6.82
N ALA A 6 0.11 16.69 -6.62
CA ALA A 6 0.44 17.61 -5.54
C ALA A 6 0.23 16.98 -4.15
N ILE A 7 -0.87 16.24 -3.98
CA ILE A 7 -1.16 15.48 -2.75
C ILE A 7 -0.09 14.40 -2.52
N ALA A 8 0.32 13.68 -3.56
CA ALA A 8 1.41 12.71 -3.47
C ALA A 8 2.70 13.36 -2.97
N GLY A 9 3.08 14.52 -3.54
CA GLY A 9 4.22 15.30 -3.07
C GLY A 9 4.09 15.77 -1.61
N ALA A 10 2.87 16.12 -1.16
CA ALA A 10 2.63 16.48 0.23
C ALA A 10 2.84 15.28 1.19
N PHE A 11 2.38 14.09 0.81
CA PHE A 11 2.60 12.86 1.60
C PHE A 11 4.09 12.48 1.68
N THR A 12 4.86 12.66 0.61
CA THR A 12 6.31 12.37 0.64
C THR A 12 7.11 13.39 1.46
N ALA A 13 6.57 14.59 1.66
CA ALA A 13 7.20 15.64 2.45
C ALA A 13 6.88 15.58 3.95
N LEU A 14 6.03 14.63 4.39
CA LEU A 14 5.71 14.47 5.81
C LEU A 14 6.95 14.06 6.63
N PRO A 15 7.16 14.64 7.83
CA PRO A 15 8.27 14.25 8.70
C PRO A 15 8.08 12.83 9.27
N GLU A 16 6.84 12.42 9.47
CA GLU A 16 6.46 11.09 9.95
C GLU A 16 5.50 10.44 8.96
N ARG A 17 5.76 9.17 8.63
CA ARG A 17 4.89 8.41 7.73
C ARG A 17 3.57 8.07 8.44
N PRO A 18 2.43 8.08 7.72
CA PRO A 18 1.16 7.67 8.30
C PRO A 18 1.16 6.17 8.67
N ARG A 19 0.27 5.79 9.60
CA ARG A 19 0.14 4.40 10.09
C ARG A 19 -0.30 3.41 9.02
N ARG A 20 -1.04 3.86 8.00
CA ARG A 20 -1.41 3.08 6.81
C ARG A 20 -0.66 3.59 5.58
N SER A 21 -0.38 2.68 4.66
CA SER A 21 0.14 3.02 3.34
C SER A 21 -0.85 3.89 2.56
N VAL A 22 -0.31 4.84 1.78
CA VAL A 22 -1.09 5.65 0.85
C VAL A 22 -0.74 5.20 -0.57
N LEU A 23 -1.73 4.75 -1.33
CA LEU A 23 -1.60 4.41 -2.74
C LEU A 23 -2.07 5.60 -3.59
N ILE A 24 -1.24 6.00 -4.56
CA ILE A 24 -1.62 6.98 -5.57
C ILE A 24 -1.95 6.24 -6.86
N ALA A 25 -3.22 6.26 -7.25
CA ALA A 25 -3.72 5.55 -8.43
C ALA A 25 -4.06 6.54 -9.54
N PHE A 26 -3.41 6.39 -10.71
CA PHE A 26 -3.82 7.02 -11.96
C PHE A 26 -4.39 5.93 -12.86
N VAL A 27 -5.71 5.88 -12.93
CA VAL A 27 -6.42 4.87 -13.70
C VAL A 27 -6.55 5.31 -15.16
N GLY A 28 -6.39 4.35 -16.06
CA GLY A 28 -6.55 4.59 -17.50
C GLY A 28 -7.97 4.28 -17.97
N ALA A 29 -8.33 4.81 -19.15
CA ALA A 29 -9.57 4.47 -19.84
C ALA A 29 -10.87 4.65 -19.01
N GLU A 30 -10.89 5.68 -18.14
CA GLU A 30 -12.09 6.14 -17.42
C GLU A 30 -13.22 6.46 -18.41
N GLU A 31 -12.89 7.29 -19.41
CA GLU A 31 -13.83 7.74 -20.46
C GLU A 31 -14.33 6.63 -21.39
N GLN A 32 -13.78 5.41 -21.29
CA GLN A 32 -14.22 4.23 -22.03
C GLN A 32 -15.09 3.29 -21.18
N GLY A 33 -15.59 3.77 -20.04
CA GLY A 33 -16.42 3.00 -19.12
C GLY A 33 -15.67 2.49 -17.90
N LEU A 34 -14.81 3.32 -17.31
CA LEU A 34 -14.10 3.06 -16.05
C LEU A 34 -13.16 1.84 -16.11
N LEU A 35 -12.61 1.52 -17.28
CA LEU A 35 -11.95 0.23 -17.51
C LEU A 35 -10.71 0.02 -16.63
N GLY A 36 -9.93 1.07 -16.36
CA GLY A 36 -8.75 0.97 -15.49
C GLY A 36 -9.10 0.72 -14.03
N SER A 37 -10.08 1.44 -13.48
CA SER A 37 -10.54 1.21 -12.10
C SER A 37 -11.31 -0.10 -11.95
N ALA A 38 -12.05 -0.52 -12.98
CA ALA A 38 -12.71 -1.82 -13.03
C ALA A 38 -11.67 -2.95 -12.99
N TYR A 39 -10.63 -2.87 -13.83
CA TYR A 39 -9.53 -3.84 -13.82
C TYR A 39 -8.83 -3.91 -12.46
N TYR A 40 -8.55 -2.76 -11.83
CA TYR A 40 -7.98 -2.74 -10.48
C TYR A 40 -8.92 -3.39 -9.45
N ALA A 41 -10.22 -3.12 -9.52
CA ALA A 41 -11.19 -3.71 -8.59
C ALA A 41 -11.32 -5.24 -8.76
N GLU A 42 -11.15 -5.76 -9.98
CA GLU A 42 -11.12 -7.20 -10.27
C GLU A 42 -9.77 -7.86 -9.90
N HIS A 43 -8.69 -7.08 -9.87
CA HIS A 43 -7.32 -7.54 -9.59
C HIS A 43 -6.58 -6.62 -8.60
N PRO A 44 -7.11 -6.45 -7.37
CA PRO A 44 -6.57 -5.45 -6.47
C PRO A 44 -5.22 -5.90 -5.93
N SER A 45 -4.26 -4.97 -5.84
CA SER A 45 -2.94 -5.27 -5.27
C SER A 45 -2.97 -5.60 -3.78
N PHE A 46 -4.09 -5.28 -3.12
CA PHE A 46 -4.34 -5.55 -1.70
C PHE A 46 -5.77 -6.05 -1.55
N ALA A 47 -5.99 -6.99 -0.62
CA ALA A 47 -7.34 -7.43 -0.28
C ALA A 47 -8.26 -6.22 0.01
N PRO A 48 -9.46 -6.11 -0.61
CA PRO A 48 -10.33 -4.94 -0.46
C PRO A 48 -10.63 -4.57 1.00
N GLY A 49 -10.76 -5.58 1.89
CA GLY A 49 -10.94 -5.37 3.33
C GLY A 49 -9.80 -4.60 4.01
N ARG A 50 -8.60 -4.59 3.43
CA ARG A 50 -7.44 -3.83 3.90
C ARG A 50 -7.38 -2.39 3.37
N ILE A 51 -8.21 -2.04 2.39
CA ILE A 51 -8.29 -0.69 1.85
C ILE A 51 -9.28 0.11 2.71
N ALA A 52 -8.78 1.17 3.36
CA ALA A 52 -9.57 1.96 4.31
C ALA A 52 -10.57 2.89 3.61
N ALA A 53 -10.14 3.56 2.55
CA ALA A 53 -10.98 4.46 1.76
C ALA A 53 -10.42 4.70 0.36
N ASN A 54 -11.30 5.08 -0.57
CA ASN A 54 -10.95 5.69 -1.84
C ASN A 54 -11.34 7.19 -1.81
N ILE A 55 -10.37 8.07 -2.12
CA ILE A 55 -10.60 9.51 -2.23
C ILE A 55 -10.40 9.88 -3.71
N ASN A 56 -11.50 9.98 -4.44
CA ASN A 56 -11.48 10.17 -5.88
C ASN A 56 -11.46 11.65 -6.27
N TYR A 57 -10.73 11.94 -7.34
CA TYR A 57 -10.62 13.25 -7.96
C TYR A 57 -10.78 13.13 -9.46
N ASP A 58 -11.78 13.82 -9.98
CA ASP A 58 -12.04 13.89 -11.40
C ASP A 58 -12.72 15.24 -11.69
N SER A 59 -12.04 16.04 -12.51
CA SER A 59 -12.21 17.48 -12.69
C SER A 59 -11.96 18.30 -11.41
N GLY A 60 -11.28 19.44 -11.52
CA GLY A 60 -10.96 20.31 -10.38
C GLY A 60 -11.51 21.73 -10.54
N ASN A 61 -11.60 22.48 -9.45
CA ASN A 61 -12.19 23.81 -9.43
C ASN A 61 -11.31 24.90 -10.09
N ILE A 62 -11.75 25.42 -11.23
CA ILE A 62 -11.04 26.42 -12.04
C ILE A 62 -11.59 27.85 -11.91
N TRP A 63 -12.52 28.09 -10.99
CA TRP A 63 -13.27 29.36 -10.87
C TRP A 63 -13.03 30.12 -9.56
N GLY A 64 -12.04 29.68 -8.77
CA GLY A 64 -11.66 30.31 -7.52
C GLY A 64 -12.32 29.69 -6.28
N ARG A 65 -12.18 30.37 -5.14
CA ARG A 65 -12.53 29.82 -3.82
C ARG A 65 -14.04 29.75 -3.58
N THR A 66 -14.48 28.71 -2.89
CA THR A 66 -15.89 28.50 -2.52
C THR A 66 -16.06 28.36 -1.01
N SER A 67 -17.19 28.81 -0.47
CA SER A 67 -17.56 28.58 0.93
C SER A 67 -18.17 27.20 1.19
N ASP A 68 -18.38 26.40 0.15
CA ASP A 68 -18.87 25.04 0.20
C ASP A 68 -18.02 24.09 -0.67
N LEU A 69 -18.23 22.79 -0.52
CA LEU A 69 -17.80 21.76 -1.47
C LEU A 69 -18.93 20.76 -1.70
N SER A 70 -18.92 20.10 -2.85
CA SER A 70 -19.82 18.98 -3.13
C SER A 70 -19.07 17.67 -2.88
N MET A 71 -19.66 16.78 -2.10
CA MET A 71 -19.15 15.41 -1.90
C MET A 71 -20.15 14.43 -2.50
N LEU A 72 -19.78 13.83 -3.63
CA LEU A 72 -20.51 12.70 -4.17
C LEU A 72 -20.27 11.50 -3.25
N GLY A 73 -21.37 10.87 -2.84
CA GLY A 73 -21.38 9.83 -1.82
C GLY A 73 -21.60 10.33 -0.38
N TYR A 74 -21.85 11.63 -0.19
CA TYR A 74 -22.26 12.18 1.10
C TYR A 74 -23.52 11.46 1.62
N GLY A 75 -23.49 11.05 2.88
CA GLY A 75 -24.58 10.32 3.54
C GLY A 75 -24.50 8.80 3.37
N LYS A 76 -23.48 8.26 2.68
CA LYS A 76 -23.34 6.81 2.44
C LYS A 76 -22.37 6.13 3.42
N SER A 77 -21.40 6.86 3.99
CA SER A 77 -20.35 6.24 4.81
C SER A 77 -19.85 7.14 5.95
N THR A 78 -19.14 6.54 6.90
CA THR A 78 -18.51 7.27 8.01
C THR A 78 -17.38 8.22 7.58
N LEU A 79 -16.98 8.22 6.31
CA LEU A 79 -16.10 9.26 5.75
C LEU A 79 -16.70 10.65 5.88
N ASP A 80 -18.03 10.78 5.86
CA ASP A 80 -18.73 12.06 5.96
C ASP A 80 -18.20 12.89 7.13
N GLN A 81 -18.07 12.28 8.31
CA GLN A 81 -17.66 13.00 9.52
C GLN A 81 -16.23 13.56 9.39
N VAL A 82 -15.32 12.78 8.81
CA VAL A 82 -13.94 13.23 8.59
C VAL A 82 -13.91 14.40 7.61
N VAL A 83 -14.68 14.31 6.52
CA VAL A 83 -14.75 15.37 5.51
C VAL A 83 -15.39 16.64 6.08
N ILE A 84 -16.48 16.52 6.85
CA ILE A 84 -17.16 17.62 7.52
C ILE A 84 -16.19 18.37 8.45
N GLU A 85 -15.43 17.65 9.26
CA GLU A 85 -14.47 18.27 10.19
C GLU A 85 -13.34 19.00 9.47
N VAL A 86 -12.80 18.41 8.41
CA VAL A 86 -11.73 19.03 7.61
C VAL A 86 -12.26 20.25 6.85
N ALA A 87 -13.43 20.15 6.26
CA ALA A 87 -14.09 21.25 5.57
C ALA A 87 -14.37 22.42 6.53
N ALA A 88 -14.90 22.13 7.72
CA ALA A 88 -15.16 23.14 8.75
C ALA A 88 -13.86 23.84 9.20
N ALA A 89 -12.74 23.12 9.30
CA ALA A 89 -11.43 23.71 9.59
C ALA A 89 -10.92 24.64 8.47
N GLN A 90 -11.38 24.44 7.23
CA GLN A 90 -11.15 25.37 6.12
C GLN A 90 -12.21 26.50 6.04
N GLY A 91 -13.19 26.53 6.95
CA GLY A 91 -14.31 27.47 6.90
C GLY A 91 -15.33 27.16 5.80
N ARG A 92 -15.42 25.90 5.35
CA ARG A 92 -16.29 25.44 4.27
C ARG A 92 -17.35 24.47 4.78
N THR A 93 -18.49 24.41 4.10
CA THR A 93 -19.55 23.44 4.36
C THR A 93 -19.58 22.33 3.31
N VAL A 94 -19.84 21.09 3.74
CA VAL A 94 -20.05 19.98 2.82
C VAL A 94 -21.52 19.95 2.40
N LYS A 95 -21.76 19.85 1.10
CA LYS A 95 -23.09 19.63 0.53
C LYS A 95 -23.13 18.28 -0.20
N PRO A 96 -24.32 17.65 -0.28
CA PRO A 96 -24.53 16.48 -1.13
C PRO A 96 -24.39 16.85 -2.62
N ASP A 97 -24.53 15.86 -3.50
CA ASP A 97 -24.62 16.07 -4.94
C ASP A 97 -25.63 17.19 -5.26
N GLN A 98 -25.15 18.24 -5.95
CA GLN A 98 -25.97 19.36 -6.38
C GLN A 98 -26.78 19.05 -7.65
N LEU A 99 -26.42 17.97 -8.37
CA LEU A 99 -27.06 17.50 -9.59
C LEU A 99 -27.36 15.98 -9.50
N PRO A 100 -28.15 15.54 -8.50
CA PRO A 100 -28.34 14.12 -8.20
C PRO A 100 -29.03 13.33 -9.32
N ASP A 101 -29.77 13.99 -10.20
CA ASP A 101 -30.39 13.41 -11.39
C ASP A 101 -29.38 12.94 -12.44
N ARG A 102 -28.12 13.40 -12.35
CA ARG A 102 -27.03 12.99 -13.25
C ARG A 102 -26.33 11.71 -12.82
N GLY A 103 -26.56 11.26 -11.59
CA GLY A 103 -26.00 10.01 -11.05
C GLY A 103 -24.48 9.96 -11.01
N TYR A 104 -23.81 11.10 -10.79
CA TYR A 104 -22.35 11.21 -10.94
C TYR A 104 -21.54 10.27 -10.04
N PHE A 105 -22.08 9.89 -8.88
CA PHE A 105 -21.45 8.90 -8.01
C PHE A 105 -21.21 7.54 -8.70
N TYR A 106 -22.04 7.18 -9.68
CA TYR A 106 -21.97 5.89 -10.39
C TYR A 106 -21.21 5.95 -11.72
N ARG A 107 -20.60 7.12 -12.02
CA ARG A 107 -20.05 7.44 -13.35
C ARG A 107 -18.59 7.85 -13.34
N SER A 108 -17.87 7.60 -12.24
CA SER A 108 -16.43 7.86 -12.13
C SER A 108 -15.79 6.77 -11.26
N ASP A 109 -14.46 6.75 -11.20
CA ASP A 109 -13.68 5.60 -10.77
C ASP A 109 -13.92 5.13 -9.32
N GLN A 110 -14.36 6.02 -8.42
CA GLN A 110 -14.73 5.63 -7.05
C GLN A 110 -15.76 4.50 -7.02
N PHE A 111 -16.62 4.42 -8.04
CA PHE A 111 -17.70 3.45 -8.08
C PHE A 111 -17.17 2.02 -8.09
N ASN A 112 -16.10 1.73 -8.84
CA ASN A 112 -15.53 0.37 -8.88
C ASN A 112 -14.90 -0.02 -7.53
N PHE A 113 -14.34 0.94 -6.79
CA PHE A 113 -13.89 0.71 -5.40
C PHE A 113 -15.07 0.47 -4.45
N ALA A 114 -16.15 1.23 -4.59
CA ALA A 114 -17.36 1.03 -3.78
C ALA A 114 -17.99 -0.35 -4.02
N ARG A 115 -18.00 -0.84 -5.27
CA ARG A 115 -18.51 -2.17 -5.63
C ARG A 115 -17.78 -3.32 -4.94
N ILE A 116 -16.50 -3.17 -4.64
CA ILE A 116 -15.70 -4.13 -3.85
C ILE A 116 -15.69 -3.79 -2.35
N GLY A 117 -16.67 -3.00 -1.90
CA GLY A 117 -16.89 -2.67 -0.50
C GLY A 117 -16.02 -1.55 0.06
N VAL A 118 -15.07 -0.98 -0.69
CA VAL A 118 -14.20 0.09 -0.16
C VAL A 118 -14.98 1.40 -0.02
N PRO A 119 -15.12 1.98 1.19
CA PRO A 119 -15.76 3.28 1.37
C PRO A 119 -15.10 4.34 0.48
N ALA A 120 -15.92 5.09 -0.25
CA ALA A 120 -15.40 6.01 -1.24
C ALA A 120 -16.06 7.38 -1.15
N MET A 121 -15.25 8.41 -1.37
CA MET A 121 -15.69 9.79 -1.51
C MET A 121 -15.20 10.36 -2.82
N TYR A 122 -16.03 11.15 -3.47
CA TYR A 122 -15.65 11.84 -4.70
C TYR A 122 -15.91 13.34 -4.53
N LEU A 123 -14.82 14.10 -4.48
CA LEU A 123 -14.84 15.54 -4.28
C LEU A 123 -15.15 16.26 -5.60
N LYS A 124 -16.11 17.18 -5.55
CA LYS A 124 -16.47 18.09 -6.63
C LYS A 124 -16.47 19.53 -6.14
N THR A 125 -16.30 20.43 -7.09
CA THR A 125 -16.40 21.89 -6.90
C THR A 125 -17.73 22.25 -6.23
N GLY A 126 -17.68 23.14 -5.22
CA GLY A 126 -18.88 23.75 -4.62
C GLY A 126 -19.54 24.77 -5.55
N SER A 127 -20.70 25.30 -5.17
CA SER A 127 -21.45 26.27 -5.98
C SER A 127 -21.48 27.68 -5.39
N GLU A 128 -21.06 27.87 -4.13
CA GLU A 128 -21.05 29.16 -3.44
C GLU A 128 -19.67 29.82 -3.53
N PHE A 129 -19.41 30.52 -4.64
CA PHE A 129 -18.14 31.20 -4.87
C PHE A 129 -18.01 32.49 -4.07
N ILE A 130 -16.90 32.64 -3.36
CA ILE A 130 -16.63 33.81 -2.51
C ILE A 130 -16.52 35.06 -3.39
N GLY A 131 -17.28 36.11 -3.04
CA GLY A 131 -17.30 37.37 -3.79
C GLY A 131 -18.12 37.34 -5.08
N ARG A 132 -18.88 36.27 -5.33
CA ARG A 132 -19.80 36.14 -6.47
C ARG A 132 -21.26 36.19 -5.98
N PRO A 133 -22.22 36.66 -6.82
CA PRO A 133 -23.63 36.64 -6.45
C PRO A 133 -24.17 35.20 -6.38
N PRO A 134 -25.24 34.95 -5.59
CA PRO A 134 -25.90 33.64 -5.54
C PRO A 134 -26.28 33.13 -6.94
N GLY A 135 -26.11 31.82 -7.17
CA GLY A 135 -26.41 31.18 -8.45
C GLY A 135 -25.29 31.25 -9.50
N TRP A 136 -24.34 32.17 -9.37
CA TRP A 136 -23.24 32.34 -10.33
C TRP A 136 -22.43 31.05 -10.54
N GLY A 137 -22.13 30.32 -9.47
CA GLY A 137 -21.36 29.08 -9.56
C GLY A 137 -22.07 27.99 -10.36
N VAL A 138 -23.38 27.83 -10.16
CA VAL A 138 -24.19 26.90 -10.93
C VAL A 138 -24.22 27.28 -12.41
N GLU A 139 -24.36 28.57 -12.71
CA GLU A 139 -24.30 29.08 -14.09
C GLU A 139 -22.94 28.76 -14.74
N GLN A 140 -21.83 28.94 -14.04
CA GLN A 140 -20.50 28.61 -14.58
C GLN A 140 -20.32 27.11 -14.82
N ILE A 141 -20.77 26.27 -13.88
CA ILE A 141 -20.71 24.81 -14.02
C ILE A 141 -21.50 24.37 -15.25
N LEU A 142 -22.75 24.82 -15.39
CA LEU A 142 -23.60 24.46 -16.53
C LEU A 142 -23.05 25.00 -17.85
N PHE A 143 -22.57 26.25 -17.86
CA PHE A 143 -21.96 26.83 -19.04
C PHE A 143 -20.74 26.01 -19.50
N HIS A 144 -19.91 25.57 -18.55
CA HIS A 144 -18.74 24.74 -18.85
C HIS A 144 -19.11 23.34 -19.33
N GLU A 145 -20.09 22.68 -18.69
CA GLU A 145 -20.63 21.40 -19.13
C GLU A 145 -21.18 21.47 -20.58
N GLU A 146 -21.82 22.58 -20.96
CA GLU A 146 -22.40 22.74 -22.29
C GLU A 146 -21.36 23.09 -23.38
N HIS A 147 -20.35 23.90 -23.05
CA HIS A 147 -19.47 24.50 -24.07
C HIS A 147 -18.07 23.89 -24.15
N TYR A 148 -17.58 23.29 -23.06
CA TYR A 148 -16.18 22.86 -22.96
C TYR A 148 -16.02 21.39 -22.58
N TYR A 149 -16.88 20.85 -21.71
CA TYR A 149 -16.79 19.46 -21.26
C TYR A 149 -16.90 18.47 -22.44
N HIS A 150 -15.92 17.56 -22.56
CA HIS A 150 -15.79 16.63 -23.69
C HIS A 150 -15.73 17.30 -25.07
N GLN A 151 -15.34 18.57 -25.14
CA GLN A 151 -15.15 19.32 -26.37
C GLN A 151 -13.67 19.65 -26.60
N PRO A 152 -13.25 19.93 -27.85
CA PRO A 152 -11.88 20.36 -28.14
C PRO A 152 -11.43 21.63 -27.42
N GLY A 153 -12.37 22.43 -26.90
CA GLY A 153 -12.09 23.64 -26.14
C GLY A 153 -11.73 23.41 -24.66
N ASP A 154 -11.68 22.16 -24.20
CA ASP A 154 -11.22 21.78 -22.85
C ASP A 154 -9.69 21.94 -22.72
N GLU A 155 -9.25 23.19 -22.79
CA GLU A 155 -7.85 23.60 -22.72
C GLU A 155 -7.65 24.57 -21.55
N ILE A 156 -6.43 24.61 -20.99
CA ILE A 156 -6.07 25.59 -19.95
C ILE A 156 -6.16 27.00 -20.53
N ARG A 157 -6.75 27.91 -19.75
CA ARG A 157 -6.92 29.31 -20.14
C ARG A 157 -6.37 30.25 -19.08
N ASP A 158 -5.93 31.43 -19.52
CA ASP A 158 -5.33 32.45 -18.65
C ASP A 158 -6.32 33.06 -17.63
N ASP A 159 -7.63 32.84 -17.83
CA ASP A 159 -8.70 33.33 -16.96
C ASP A 159 -9.07 32.34 -15.84
N TRP A 160 -8.44 31.17 -15.76
CA TRP A 160 -8.69 30.18 -14.71
C TRP A 160 -8.10 30.62 -13.36
N ASP A 161 -8.90 30.47 -12.31
CA ASP A 161 -8.48 30.68 -10.92
C ASP A 161 -8.44 29.34 -10.17
N PHE A 162 -7.24 28.82 -9.96
CA PHE A 162 -7.01 27.54 -9.29
C PHE A 162 -7.03 27.61 -7.76
N ALA A 163 -7.31 28.77 -7.15
CA ALA A 163 -7.29 28.90 -5.70
C ALA A 163 -8.23 27.90 -5.01
N GLY A 164 -9.40 27.63 -5.60
CA GLY A 164 -10.33 26.61 -5.12
C GLY A 164 -9.77 25.19 -5.27
N MET A 165 -9.17 24.85 -6.41
CA MET A 165 -8.53 23.56 -6.64
C MET A 165 -7.42 23.25 -5.61
N VAL A 166 -6.69 24.28 -5.18
CA VAL A 166 -5.67 24.18 -4.12
C VAL A 166 -6.31 23.90 -2.75
N GLU A 167 -7.41 24.56 -2.40
CA GLU A 167 -8.15 24.29 -1.16
C GLU A 167 -8.72 22.86 -1.15
N ASP A 168 -9.28 22.40 -2.28
CA ASP A 168 -9.79 21.04 -2.44
C ASP A 168 -8.66 19.99 -2.30
N ALA A 169 -7.48 20.24 -2.89
CA ALA A 169 -6.34 19.34 -2.76
C ALA A 169 -5.84 19.26 -1.32
N ARG A 170 -5.78 20.40 -0.60
CA ARG A 170 -5.45 20.43 0.84
C ARG A 170 -6.48 19.67 1.67
N LEU A 171 -7.76 19.79 1.32
CA LEU A 171 -8.84 19.08 2.01
C LEU A 171 -8.65 17.57 1.88
N GLY A 172 -8.51 17.02 0.67
CA GLY A 172 -8.37 15.57 0.55
C GLY A 172 -7.01 15.04 1.01
N PHE A 173 -5.94 15.85 1.01
CA PHE A 173 -4.70 15.48 1.72
C PHE A 173 -4.96 15.28 3.22
N GLU A 174 -5.59 16.26 3.88
CA GLU A 174 -5.88 16.19 5.32
C GLU A 174 -6.86 15.06 5.65
N VAL A 175 -7.91 14.85 4.84
CA VAL A 175 -8.83 13.70 4.98
C VAL A 175 -8.05 12.39 4.85
N GLY A 176 -7.23 12.25 3.82
CA GLY A 176 -6.40 11.06 3.60
C GLY A 176 -5.44 10.81 4.78
N LEU A 177 -4.83 11.86 5.33
CA LEU A 177 -3.93 11.75 6.47
C LEU A 177 -4.67 11.31 7.74
N ARG A 178 -5.86 11.84 8.00
CA ARG A 178 -6.70 11.44 9.16
C ARG A 178 -7.14 9.99 9.04
N VAL A 179 -7.64 9.58 7.87
CA VAL A 179 -8.04 8.19 7.63
C VAL A 179 -6.83 7.25 7.76
N ALA A 180 -5.68 7.63 7.21
CA ALA A 180 -4.47 6.80 7.27
C ALA A 180 -3.95 6.61 8.70
N ASN A 181 -4.22 7.57 9.61
CA ASN A 181 -3.79 7.51 11.02
C ASN A 181 -4.87 7.06 12.01
N ALA A 182 -6.13 6.95 11.60
CA ALA A 182 -7.24 6.54 12.47
C ALA A 182 -7.07 5.11 13.00
N GLY A 183 -7.57 4.83 14.21
CA GLY A 183 -7.56 3.45 14.73
C GLY A 183 -8.46 2.53 13.90
N GLU A 184 -9.67 3.01 13.58
CA GLU A 184 -10.69 2.28 12.85
C GLU A 184 -10.70 2.68 11.37
N MET A 185 -11.09 1.75 10.51
CA MET A 185 -11.32 2.07 9.09
C MET A 185 -12.75 2.59 8.89
N PRO A 186 -12.97 3.51 7.94
CA PRO A 186 -14.30 3.88 7.52
C PRO A 186 -15.15 2.67 7.10
N VAL A 187 -16.46 2.82 7.19
CA VAL A 187 -17.47 1.82 6.80
C VAL A 187 -18.65 2.51 6.12
N TRP A 188 -19.34 1.79 5.25
CA TRP A 188 -20.65 2.20 4.76
C TRP A 188 -21.68 2.20 5.90
N TYR A 189 -22.65 3.10 5.86
CA TYR A 189 -23.73 3.11 6.83
C TYR A 189 -24.67 1.91 6.65
N PRO A 190 -25.37 1.49 7.72
CA PRO A 190 -26.35 0.43 7.64
C PRO A 190 -27.41 0.67 6.55
N GLY A 191 -27.62 -0.32 5.68
CA GLY A 191 -28.58 -0.27 4.58
C GLY A 191 -28.06 0.39 3.30
N ASP A 192 -26.83 0.88 3.28
CA ASP A 192 -26.19 1.29 2.02
C ASP A 192 -25.92 0.08 1.12
N GLU A 193 -26.03 0.26 -0.19
CA GLU A 193 -25.90 -0.80 -1.19
C GLU A 193 -24.52 -1.50 -1.18
N PHE A 194 -23.47 -0.83 -0.69
CA PHE A 194 -22.11 -1.37 -0.63
C PHE A 194 -21.74 -1.97 0.75
N GLU A 195 -22.63 -1.87 1.75
CA GLU A 195 -22.37 -2.35 3.11
C GLU A 195 -22.07 -3.86 3.13
N ALA A 196 -22.86 -4.65 2.41
CA ALA A 196 -22.73 -6.10 2.39
C ALA A 196 -21.36 -6.55 1.85
N ALA A 197 -20.91 -5.92 0.75
CA ALA A 197 -19.58 -6.18 0.19
C ALA A 197 -18.49 -5.81 1.21
N ARG A 198 -18.58 -4.66 1.88
CA ARG A 198 -17.57 -4.27 2.89
C ARG A 198 -17.49 -5.26 4.04
N ARG A 199 -18.63 -5.72 4.56
CA ARG A 199 -18.67 -6.71 5.65
C ARG A 199 -18.00 -8.02 5.24
N GLN A 200 -18.33 -8.52 4.05
CA GLN A 200 -17.71 -9.72 3.50
C GLN A 200 -16.18 -9.57 3.42
N GLU A 201 -15.70 -8.47 2.84
CA GLU A 201 -14.27 -8.24 2.65
C GLU A 201 -13.49 -8.06 3.97
N LEU A 202 -14.09 -7.43 4.98
CA LEU A 202 -13.52 -7.36 6.33
C LEU A 202 -13.45 -8.73 7.00
N GLU A 203 -14.50 -9.55 6.83
CA GLU A 203 -14.53 -10.92 7.36
C GLU A 203 -13.48 -11.80 6.70
N GLU A 204 -13.30 -11.72 5.38
CA GLU A 204 -12.28 -12.49 4.66
C GLU A 204 -10.85 -12.12 5.11
N VAL A 205 -10.58 -10.83 5.37
CA VAL A 205 -9.30 -10.41 5.95
C VAL A 205 -9.12 -10.96 7.37
N SER A 206 -10.17 -10.90 8.21
CA SER A 206 -10.12 -11.46 9.57
C SER A 206 -9.84 -12.96 9.55
N LYS A 207 -10.53 -13.72 8.68
CA LYS A 207 -10.26 -15.15 8.50
C LYS A 207 -8.84 -15.40 8.02
N ALA A 208 -8.34 -14.64 7.06
CA ALA A 208 -6.96 -14.81 6.58
C ALA A 208 -5.94 -14.57 7.70
N GLU A 209 -6.20 -13.64 8.61
CA GLU A 209 -5.36 -13.34 9.77
C GLU A 209 -5.46 -14.39 10.89
N GLU A 210 -6.60 -15.07 11.01
CA GLU A 210 -6.84 -16.14 12.00
C GLU A 210 -6.23 -17.51 11.62
N ASP A 211 -5.75 -17.70 10.37
CA ASP A 211 -5.30 -19.00 9.82
C ASP A 211 -6.23 -20.21 10.14
N PRO A 212 -7.51 -20.17 9.76
CA PRO A 212 -8.45 -21.26 10.03
C PRO A 212 -8.08 -22.57 9.33
N SER A 213 -7.16 -22.52 8.35
CA SER A 213 -6.64 -23.70 7.66
C SER A 213 -5.48 -24.39 8.38
N GLY A 214 -4.85 -23.71 9.35
CA GLY A 214 -3.61 -24.15 10.02
C GLY A 214 -2.38 -24.19 9.10
N LYS A 215 -2.51 -23.76 7.83
CA LYS A 215 -1.40 -23.84 6.86
C LYS A 215 -0.31 -22.84 7.20
N TYR A 216 -0.66 -21.67 7.69
CA TYR A 216 0.31 -20.64 8.06
C TYR A 216 1.16 -21.08 9.25
N ALA A 217 0.53 -21.65 10.26
CA ALA A 217 1.21 -22.31 11.38
C ALA A 217 2.10 -23.47 10.89
N SER A 218 1.60 -24.30 9.98
CA SER A 218 2.39 -25.39 9.36
C SER A 218 3.62 -24.87 8.63
N TRP A 219 3.49 -23.84 7.79
CA TRP A 219 4.62 -23.30 7.04
C TRP A 219 5.64 -22.61 7.95
N ARG A 220 5.21 -21.90 9.00
CA ARG A 220 6.13 -21.36 10.01
C ARG A 220 6.95 -22.46 10.67
N GLU A 221 6.34 -23.60 10.97
CA GLU A 221 7.06 -24.75 11.52
C GLU A 221 7.98 -25.42 10.49
N GLU A 222 7.59 -25.50 9.21
CA GLU A 222 8.48 -25.97 8.13
C GLU A 222 9.74 -25.07 8.01
N VAL A 223 9.56 -23.75 8.03
CA VAL A 223 10.67 -22.78 7.96
C VAL A 223 11.53 -22.84 9.22
N ARG A 224 10.91 -22.96 10.41
CA ARG A 224 11.63 -23.19 11.68
C ARG A 224 12.50 -24.44 11.60
N ALA A 225 11.96 -25.53 11.05
CA ALA A 225 12.69 -26.78 10.89
C ALA A 225 13.84 -26.63 9.88
N ALA A 226 13.63 -25.92 8.77
CA ALA A 226 14.67 -25.64 7.79
C ALA A 226 15.83 -24.81 8.38
N GLU A 227 15.53 -23.72 9.08
CA GLU A 227 16.52 -22.87 9.76
C GLU A 227 17.30 -23.66 10.82
N SER A 228 16.59 -24.43 11.65
CA SER A 228 17.22 -25.24 12.70
C SER A 228 18.12 -26.33 12.12
N ALA A 229 17.69 -26.97 11.02
CA ALA A 229 18.48 -27.96 10.30
C ALA A 229 19.71 -27.34 9.63
N PHE A 230 19.57 -26.11 9.12
CA PHE A 230 20.68 -25.34 8.55
C PHE A 230 21.75 -25.04 9.61
N ALA A 231 21.35 -24.48 10.76
CA ALA A 231 22.25 -24.22 11.88
C ALA A 231 22.91 -25.51 12.41
N ALA A 232 22.14 -26.59 12.56
CA ALA A 232 22.65 -27.88 13.03
C ALA A 232 23.65 -28.49 12.04
N MET A 233 23.39 -28.41 10.73
CA MET A 233 24.31 -28.90 9.71
C MET A 233 25.61 -28.09 9.69
N ALA A 234 25.55 -26.77 9.89
CA ALA A 234 26.75 -25.94 9.97
C ALA A 234 27.67 -26.37 11.12
N ARG A 235 27.10 -26.69 12.29
CA ARG A 235 27.83 -27.21 13.44
C ARG A 235 28.40 -28.62 13.20
N ALA A 236 27.62 -29.50 12.57
CA ALA A 236 27.97 -30.92 12.46
C ALA A 236 28.87 -31.25 11.25
N GLN A 237 28.68 -30.55 10.13
CA GLN A 237 29.28 -30.87 8.84
C GLN A 237 30.14 -29.74 8.28
N GLY A 238 30.09 -28.55 8.89
CA GLY A 238 30.82 -27.37 8.46
C GLY A 238 29.95 -26.34 7.74
N VAL A 239 30.36 -25.07 7.85
CA VAL A 239 29.62 -23.92 7.31
C VAL A 239 29.44 -24.04 5.80
N LYS A 240 30.47 -24.41 5.05
CA LYS A 240 30.40 -24.52 3.58
C LYS A 240 29.35 -25.54 3.16
N GLU A 241 29.40 -26.73 3.73
CA GLU A 241 28.51 -27.85 3.43
C GLU A 241 27.05 -27.47 3.72
N ALA A 242 26.80 -26.82 4.86
CA ALA A 242 25.48 -26.35 5.24
C ALA A 242 24.96 -25.25 4.30
N PHE A 243 25.75 -24.22 4.04
CA PHE A 243 25.35 -23.12 3.15
C PHE A 243 25.05 -23.61 1.75
N LEU A 244 25.87 -24.52 1.21
CA LEU A 244 25.59 -25.10 -0.10
C LEU A 244 24.37 -26.02 -0.10
N ALA A 245 24.08 -26.72 1.00
CA ALA A 245 22.91 -27.57 1.09
C ALA A 245 21.60 -26.76 1.12
N PHE A 246 21.59 -25.60 1.77
CA PHE A 246 20.39 -24.77 1.95
C PHE A 246 20.28 -23.60 0.96
N ALA A 247 21.30 -23.31 0.15
CA ALA A 247 21.23 -22.32 -0.92
C ALA A 247 20.28 -22.75 -2.05
N ALA A 248 19.44 -21.82 -2.50
CA ALA A 248 18.82 -21.89 -3.81
C ALA A 248 19.88 -21.72 -4.92
N GLU A 249 19.55 -22.09 -6.16
CA GLU A 249 20.49 -22.00 -7.27
C GLU A 249 20.92 -20.55 -7.54
N ASP A 250 19.98 -19.61 -7.38
CA ASP A 250 20.10 -18.17 -7.56
C ASP A 250 20.33 -17.40 -6.24
N ALA A 251 20.72 -18.10 -5.17
CA ALA A 251 20.91 -17.47 -3.86
C ALA A 251 21.99 -16.38 -3.84
N VAL A 252 21.82 -15.38 -2.98
CA VAL A 252 22.76 -14.28 -2.79
C VAL A 252 23.25 -14.27 -1.35
N LEU A 253 24.57 -14.21 -1.15
CA LEU A 253 25.17 -13.92 0.15
C LEU A 253 25.69 -12.49 0.23
N ASN A 254 25.41 -11.80 1.35
CA ASN A 254 26.04 -10.54 1.70
C ASN A 254 27.15 -10.77 2.75
N ARG A 255 28.41 -10.56 2.37
CA ARG A 255 29.56 -10.67 3.28
C ARG A 255 30.44 -9.45 3.10
N ASN A 256 30.71 -8.72 4.18
CA ASN A 256 31.57 -7.52 4.17
C ASN A 256 31.18 -6.49 3.09
N ASN A 257 29.87 -6.22 2.97
CA ASN A 257 29.30 -5.30 1.96
C ASN A 257 29.60 -5.71 0.51
N ARG A 258 29.77 -7.02 0.25
CA ARG A 258 29.92 -7.61 -1.07
C ARG A 258 28.84 -8.67 -1.28
N LEU A 259 28.21 -8.60 -2.45
CA LEU A 259 27.23 -9.58 -2.90
C LEU A 259 27.93 -10.72 -3.63
N ILE A 260 27.65 -11.96 -3.21
CA ILE A 260 28.12 -13.20 -3.83
C ILE A 260 26.88 -13.88 -4.38
N GLN A 261 26.73 -13.89 -5.70
CA GLN A 261 25.49 -14.29 -6.37
C GLN A 261 25.64 -15.66 -7.03
N GLY A 262 24.70 -16.55 -6.74
CA GLY A 262 24.61 -17.89 -7.28
C GLY A 262 25.41 -18.92 -6.48
N ARG A 263 24.90 -20.15 -6.46
CA ARG A 263 25.45 -21.27 -5.68
C ARG A 263 26.92 -21.58 -5.97
N GLN A 264 27.36 -21.46 -7.22
CA GLN A 264 28.76 -21.68 -7.61
C GLN A 264 29.70 -20.62 -7.00
N ALA A 265 29.30 -19.34 -7.02
CA ALA A 265 30.09 -18.27 -6.41
C ALA A 265 30.14 -18.41 -4.87
N ILE A 266 29.05 -18.86 -4.26
CA ILE A 266 29.01 -19.19 -2.82
C ILE A 266 30.00 -20.31 -2.48
N LYS A 267 30.05 -21.37 -3.31
CA LYS A 267 31.01 -22.46 -3.15
C LYS A 267 32.45 -21.94 -3.18
N GLU A 268 32.80 -21.18 -4.22
CA GLU A 268 34.13 -20.60 -4.40
C GLU A 268 34.50 -19.66 -3.25
N TYR A 269 33.53 -18.87 -2.74
CA TYR A 269 33.76 -18.00 -1.59
C TYR A 269 34.23 -18.79 -0.37
N PHE A 270 33.57 -19.90 -0.03
CA PHE A 270 33.94 -20.72 1.11
C PHE A 270 35.20 -21.55 0.88
N GLU A 271 35.45 -22.04 -0.33
CA GLU A 271 36.69 -22.79 -0.67
C GLU A 271 37.95 -21.92 -0.57
N ASN A 272 37.81 -20.61 -0.79
CA ASN A 272 38.91 -19.66 -0.66
C ASN A 272 39.15 -19.15 0.78
N GLN A 273 38.35 -19.58 1.76
CA GLN A 273 38.55 -19.20 3.16
C GLN A 273 39.72 -19.97 3.77
N THR A 274 40.62 -19.25 4.44
CA THR A 274 41.77 -19.85 5.14
C THR A 274 41.53 -20.01 6.65
N LEU A 275 40.33 -19.71 7.11
CA LEU A 275 39.96 -19.79 8.51
C LEU A 275 39.90 -21.25 8.98
N LYS A 276 40.41 -21.49 10.19
CA LYS A 276 40.40 -22.79 10.87
C LYS A 276 39.44 -22.75 12.04
N ASP A 277 39.04 -23.92 12.53
CA ASP A 277 38.18 -24.07 13.71
C ASP A 277 36.92 -23.19 13.66
N VAL A 278 36.30 -23.08 12.48
CA VAL A 278 35.15 -22.20 12.26
C VAL A 278 33.93 -22.75 12.99
N VAL A 279 33.37 -21.95 13.88
CA VAL A 279 32.12 -22.20 14.59
C VAL A 279 31.17 -21.05 14.28
N LEU A 280 30.00 -21.37 13.73
CA LEU A 280 28.92 -20.43 13.50
C LEU A 280 27.65 -21.01 14.11
N GLU A 281 27.03 -20.25 15.00
CA GLU A 281 25.83 -20.66 15.72
C GLU A 281 24.78 -19.56 15.66
N TRP A 282 23.54 -19.95 15.40
CA TRP A 282 22.39 -19.05 15.43
C TRP A 282 21.12 -19.81 15.79
N SER A 283 20.07 -19.06 16.11
CA SER A 283 18.71 -19.57 16.26
C SER A 283 17.73 -18.47 15.86
N PRO A 284 16.65 -18.78 15.14
CA PRO A 284 15.63 -17.79 14.82
C PRO A 284 14.92 -17.34 16.09
N GLU A 285 14.83 -16.02 16.26
CA GLU A 285 13.98 -15.37 17.28
C GLU A 285 12.64 -14.95 16.69
N PHE A 286 12.61 -14.74 15.37
CA PHE A 286 11.43 -14.42 14.61
C PHE A 286 11.37 -15.23 13.31
N ILE A 287 10.15 -15.62 12.94
CA ILE A 287 9.86 -16.39 11.73
C ILE A 287 8.53 -15.90 11.19
N ASP A 288 8.49 -15.60 9.90
CA ASP A 288 7.25 -15.28 9.23
C ASP A 288 7.22 -15.76 7.79
N VAL A 289 6.00 -15.99 7.29
CA VAL A 289 5.77 -16.57 5.96
C VAL A 289 4.83 -15.64 5.18
N ALA A 290 5.00 -15.53 3.87
CA ALA A 290 4.04 -14.84 3.02
C ALA A 290 2.69 -15.59 3.02
N ALA A 291 1.60 -14.87 2.76
CA ALA A 291 0.24 -15.44 2.78
C ALA A 291 0.07 -16.61 1.81
N GLU A 292 0.85 -16.65 0.72
CA GLU A 292 0.82 -17.73 -0.28
C GLU A 292 1.71 -18.93 0.09
N GLY A 293 2.56 -18.83 1.12
CA GLY A 293 3.38 -19.93 1.59
C GLY A 293 4.58 -20.27 0.72
N ASP A 294 5.03 -19.33 -0.12
CA ASP A 294 6.10 -19.48 -1.11
C ASP A 294 7.40 -18.75 -0.72
N ILE A 295 7.29 -17.69 0.07
CA ILE A 295 8.41 -16.91 0.63
C ILE A 295 8.28 -16.85 2.15
N ALA A 296 9.42 -16.86 2.85
CA ALA A 296 9.49 -16.63 4.28
C ALA A 296 10.75 -15.83 4.64
N TYR A 297 10.79 -15.28 5.85
CA TYR A 297 12.00 -14.67 6.38
C TYR A 297 12.17 -14.99 7.87
N THR A 298 13.43 -15.11 8.27
CA THR A 298 13.84 -15.40 9.63
C THR A 298 14.92 -14.41 10.05
N TYR A 299 14.94 -14.08 11.33
CA TYR A 299 16.04 -13.32 11.92
C TYR A 299 16.21 -13.66 13.39
N GLY A 300 17.40 -13.36 13.90
CA GLY A 300 17.77 -13.60 15.29
C GLY A 300 19.25 -13.32 15.50
N ASN A 301 19.75 -13.65 16.68
CA ASN A 301 21.16 -13.45 17.01
C ASN A 301 22.02 -14.60 16.48
N TYR A 302 23.22 -14.28 15.99
CA TYR A 302 24.27 -15.25 15.69
C TYR A 302 25.54 -14.99 16.52
N GLN A 303 26.33 -16.03 16.68
CA GLN A 303 27.69 -16.01 17.23
C GLN A 303 28.62 -16.72 16.28
N PHE A 304 29.77 -16.12 16.03
CA PHE A 304 30.80 -16.62 15.15
C PHE A 304 32.14 -16.65 15.88
N SER A 305 32.90 -17.72 15.69
CA SER A 305 34.31 -17.77 16.08
C SER A 305 35.12 -18.57 15.06
N ALA A 306 36.38 -18.20 14.88
CA ALA A 306 37.32 -18.92 14.03
C ALA A 306 38.76 -18.61 14.45
N ARG A 307 39.72 -19.31 13.86
CA ARG A 307 41.14 -18.97 13.93
C ARG A 307 41.67 -18.57 12.56
N ASP A 308 42.45 -17.49 12.51
CA ASP A 308 43.17 -17.12 11.29
C ASP A 308 44.39 -18.04 11.04
N ALA A 309 45.13 -17.75 9.97
CA ALA A 309 46.30 -18.54 9.57
C ALA A 309 47.40 -18.57 10.66
N ASP A 310 47.50 -17.50 11.45
CA ASP A 310 48.47 -17.34 12.55
C ASP A 310 47.95 -17.93 13.88
N GLY A 311 46.74 -18.49 13.88
CA GLY A 311 46.10 -19.11 15.05
C GLY A 311 45.40 -18.13 15.99
N LYS A 312 45.33 -16.85 15.63
CA LYS A 312 44.64 -15.83 16.41
C LYS A 312 43.13 -16.09 16.37
N LEU A 313 42.51 -16.04 17.55
CA LEU A 313 41.06 -16.16 17.67
C LEU A 313 40.38 -14.91 17.10
N LEU A 314 39.39 -15.13 16.25
CA LEU A 314 38.46 -14.15 15.72
C LEU A 314 37.07 -14.48 16.28
N GLU A 315 36.35 -13.48 16.77
CA GLU A 315 34.99 -13.61 17.29
C GLU A 315 34.13 -12.48 16.75
N ASP A 316 32.87 -12.80 16.44
CA ASP A 316 31.87 -11.82 16.02
C ASP A 316 30.47 -12.23 16.50
N LYS A 317 29.59 -11.25 16.65
CA LYS A 317 28.18 -11.47 16.99
C LYS A 317 27.32 -10.41 16.33
N GLY A 318 26.09 -10.77 15.97
CA GLY A 318 25.18 -9.82 15.36
C GLY A 318 23.81 -10.42 15.10
N ILE A 319 23.09 -9.79 14.18
CA ILE A 319 21.79 -10.25 13.71
C ILE A 319 21.96 -10.92 12.35
N PHE A 320 21.44 -12.14 12.21
CA PHE A 320 21.29 -12.75 10.89
C PHE A 320 19.91 -12.41 10.33
N HIS A 321 19.80 -12.42 9.00
CA HIS A 321 18.54 -12.30 8.31
C HIS A 321 18.57 -13.22 7.10
N THR A 322 17.69 -14.21 7.07
CA THR A 322 17.61 -15.17 5.96
C THR A 322 16.26 -15.04 5.29
N VAL A 323 16.24 -14.91 3.96
CA VAL A 323 15.01 -14.97 3.16
C VAL A 323 14.95 -16.34 2.49
N TRP A 324 13.85 -17.03 2.71
CA TRP A 324 13.59 -18.38 2.26
C TRP A 324 12.59 -18.39 1.11
N LYS A 325 12.80 -19.28 0.16
CA LYS A 325 11.87 -19.58 -0.93
C LYS A 325 11.58 -21.06 -0.98
N ARG A 326 10.29 -21.40 -1.03
CA ARG A 326 9.83 -22.78 -1.19
C ARG A 326 10.10 -23.24 -2.61
N GLN A 327 10.73 -24.40 -2.74
CA GLN A 327 11.05 -25.03 -4.01
C GLN A 327 9.88 -25.88 -4.49
N ALA A 328 9.89 -26.25 -5.78
CA ALA A 328 8.84 -27.09 -6.37
C ALA A 328 8.71 -28.48 -5.71
N ASP A 329 9.78 -28.98 -5.09
CA ASP A 329 9.79 -30.23 -4.32
C ASP A 329 9.29 -30.06 -2.87
N GLY A 330 8.88 -28.85 -2.49
CA GLY A 330 8.40 -28.50 -1.17
C GLY A 330 9.49 -28.14 -0.16
N SER A 331 10.78 -28.29 -0.50
CA SER A 331 11.88 -27.89 0.38
C SER A 331 12.03 -26.37 0.48
N TRP A 332 12.54 -25.88 1.60
CA TRP A 332 12.88 -24.46 1.78
C TRP A 332 14.37 -24.25 1.54
N LYS A 333 14.69 -23.27 0.69
CA LYS A 333 16.06 -22.86 0.39
C LYS A 333 16.19 -21.35 0.58
N PHE A 334 17.32 -20.89 1.12
CA PHE A 334 17.55 -19.46 1.21
C PHE A 334 17.85 -18.88 -0.18
N VAL A 335 17.30 -17.71 -0.45
CA VAL A 335 17.60 -16.89 -1.64
C VAL A 335 18.41 -15.65 -1.26
N TRP A 336 18.44 -15.29 0.02
CA TRP A 336 19.25 -14.20 0.58
C TRP A 336 19.73 -14.56 1.99
N ASP A 337 21.02 -14.34 2.27
CA ASP A 337 21.62 -14.50 3.62
C ASP A 337 22.88 -13.63 3.85
#